data_AF-A0A8T4J3M0-F1
#
_entry.id   AF-A0A8T4J3M0-F1
#
_cell.length_a   1.000
_cell.length_b   1.000
_cell.length_c   1.000
_cell.angle_alpha   90.00
_cell.angle_beta   90.00
_cell.angle_gamma   90.00
#
_symmetry.space_group_name_H-M   'P 1'
#
loop_
_entity.id
_entity.type
_entity.pdbx_description
1 polymer ?
#
loop_
_entity_poly.entity_id
_entity_poly.type
_entity_poly.pdbx_seq_one_letter_code
_entity_poly.pdbx_strand_id
1 'polypeptide(L)'
;AFTERARRAGPVRVETVEEAPQTFSAGTVGGDPYYTGNVRCSIGFSVHGGFVTAGHCGKQGASVSGWDRSYIGNFQGSSFP
;
A
#
# COMPACT_ATOMS: atom_id res chain seq x y z
N ALA A 1 29.43 10.86 8.40
CA ALA A 1 28.29 10.91 7.45
C ALA A 1 26.93 11.14 8.13
N PHE A 2 26.46 10.27 9.04
CA PHE A 2 25.16 10.44 9.71
C PHE A 2 25.09 11.70 10.59
N THR A 3 26.05 11.87 11.51
CA THR A 3 26.11 13.00 12.45
C THR A 3 26.22 14.37 11.77
N GLU A 4 26.91 14.42 10.63
CA GLU A 4 27.03 15.65 9.83
C GLU A 4 25.70 16.03 9.15
N ARG A 5 24.97 15.04 8.59
CA ARG A 5 23.62 15.24 8.04
C ARG A 5 22.63 15.68 9.10
N ALA A 6 22.67 15.07 10.29
CA ALA A 6 21.79 15.42 11.41
C ALA A 6 22.04 16.85 11.91
N ARG A 7 23.32 17.27 12.04
CA ARG A 7 23.65 18.65 12.43
C ARG A 7 23.20 19.69 11.41
N ARG A 8 23.31 19.39 10.11
CA ARG A 8 22.85 20.28 9.04
C ARG A 8 21.32 20.41 8.96
N ALA A 9 20.58 19.37 9.35
CA ALA A 9 19.11 19.43 9.43
C ALA A 9 18.62 20.33 10.58
N GLY A 10 19.49 20.64 11.55
CA GLY A 10 19.14 21.43 12.73
C GLY A 10 18.29 20.64 13.75
N PRO A 11 17.95 21.27 14.89
CA PRO A 11 17.07 20.66 15.88
C PRO A 11 15.66 20.46 15.32
N VAL A 12 15.08 19.27 15.50
CA VAL A 12 13.68 19.02 15.18
C VAL A 12 12.78 19.59 16.27
N ARG A 13 11.68 20.22 15.87
CA ARG A 13 10.63 20.68 16.78
C ARG A 13 9.53 19.64 16.79
N VAL A 14 9.16 19.18 17.97
CA VAL A 14 8.02 18.26 18.18
C VAL A 14 6.86 19.08 18.71
N GLU A 15 5.71 18.97 18.07
CA GLU A 15 4.47 19.62 18.49
C GLU A 15 3.38 18.57 18.62
N THR A 16 2.53 18.73 19.64
CA THR A 16 1.33 17.89 19.79
C THR A 16 0.23 18.49 18.93
N VAL A 17 -0.37 17.65 18.09
CA VAL A 17 -1.56 17.98 17.31
C VAL A 17 -2.72 17.10 17.77
N GLU A 18 -3.93 17.64 17.73
CA GLU A 18 -5.16 16.90 18.06
C GLU A 18 -5.50 15.84 16.99
N GLU A 19 -5.06 16.07 15.75
CA GLU A 19 -5.38 15.18 14.63
C GLU A 19 -4.46 13.96 14.59
N ALA A 20 -5.06 12.78 14.50
CA ALA A 20 -4.32 11.54 14.36
C ALA A 20 -3.72 11.44 12.94
N PRO A 21 -2.49 10.92 12.77
CA PRO A 21 -1.95 10.62 11.45
C PRO A 21 -2.88 9.67 10.69
N GLN A 22 -3.17 10.01 9.44
CA GLN A 22 -3.95 9.17 8.53
C GLN A 22 -3.12 8.83 7.30
N THR A 23 -3.38 7.66 6.72
CA THR A 23 -2.80 7.28 5.43
C THR A 23 -3.56 8.00 4.32
N PHE A 24 -2.85 8.61 3.36
CA PHE A 24 -3.47 9.26 2.20
C PHE A 24 -4.07 8.28 1.19
N SER A 25 -3.70 7.01 1.28
CA SER A 25 -4.22 5.91 0.47
C SER A 25 -4.19 4.62 1.27
N ALA A 26 -4.99 3.64 0.86
CA ALA A 26 -4.83 2.28 1.33
C ALA A 26 -3.38 1.80 1.14
N GLY A 27 -2.83 1.22 2.21
CA GLY A 27 -1.55 0.54 2.16
C GLY A 27 -1.67 -0.88 1.60
N THR A 28 -0.56 -1.60 1.61
CA THR A 28 -0.50 -2.99 1.14
C THR A 28 -0.45 -3.98 2.31
N VAL A 29 -1.27 -3.80 3.35
CA VAL A 29 -1.20 -4.62 4.57
C VAL A 29 -1.88 -5.97 4.34
N GLY A 30 -1.23 -7.07 4.76
CA GLY A 30 -1.80 -8.41 4.66
C GLY A 30 -3.15 -8.51 5.38
N GLY A 31 -4.16 -9.06 4.70
CA GLY A 31 -5.53 -9.19 5.19
C GLY A 31 -6.48 -8.08 4.73
N ASP A 32 -5.96 -6.88 4.42
CA ASP A 32 -6.80 -5.76 3.96
C ASP A 32 -7.57 -6.12 2.69
N PRO A 33 -8.83 -5.69 2.57
CA PRO A 33 -9.58 -5.91 1.35
C PRO A 33 -9.08 -4.98 0.24
N TYR A 34 -8.98 -5.52 -0.97
CA TYR A 34 -8.87 -4.74 -2.19
C TYR A 34 -9.94 -5.16 -3.19
N TYR A 35 -10.15 -4.30 -4.18
CA TYR A 35 -11.16 -4.46 -5.22
C TYR A 35 -10.50 -4.44 -6.59
N THR A 36 -10.97 -5.33 -7.46
CA THR A 36 -10.57 -5.37 -8.87
C THR A 36 -11.80 -5.72 -9.70
N GLY A 37 -12.24 -4.79 -10.55
CA GLY A 37 -13.57 -4.87 -11.17
C GLY A 37 -14.69 -5.01 -10.14
N ASN A 38 -15.47 -6.10 -10.22
CA ASN A 38 -16.54 -6.44 -9.29
C ASN A 38 -16.12 -7.45 -8.21
N VAL A 39 -14.83 -7.80 -8.12
CA VAL A 39 -14.30 -8.79 -7.16
C VAL A 39 -13.72 -8.07 -5.94
N ARG A 40 -13.95 -8.65 -4.75
CA ARG A 40 -13.27 -8.29 -3.50
C ARG A 40 -12.39 -9.45 -3.08
N CYS A 41 -11.10 -9.20 -2.93
CA CYS A 41 -10.12 -10.15 -2.41
C CYS A 41 -9.36 -9.53 -1.24
N SER A 42 -8.53 -10.31 -0.57
CA SER A 42 -7.62 -9.82 0.48
C SER A 42 -6.18 -9.81 -0.01
N ILE A 43 -5.43 -8.81 0.44
CA ILE A 43 -3.98 -8.75 0.29
C ILE A 43 -3.37 -9.95 1.04
N GLY A 44 -2.45 -10.67 0.39
CA GLY A 44 -1.70 -11.75 1.04
C GLY A 44 -0.52 -11.18 1.82
N PHE A 45 0.57 -10.90 1.10
CA PHE A 45 1.80 -10.37 1.69
C PHE A 45 2.28 -9.13 0.95
N SER A 46 2.65 -8.09 1.69
CA SER A 46 3.36 -6.94 1.15
C SER A 46 4.73 -7.38 0.62
N VAL A 47 5.10 -6.90 -0.56
CA VAL A 47 6.43 -7.11 -1.14
C VAL A 47 6.96 -5.77 -1.65
N HIS A 48 8.25 -5.71 -1.97
CA HIS A 48 8.78 -4.51 -2.62
C HIS A 48 8.04 -4.25 -3.93
N GLY A 49 7.45 -3.07 -4.06
CA GLY A 49 6.69 -2.65 -5.24
C GLY A 49 5.21 -3.06 -5.26
N GLY A 50 4.68 -3.71 -4.22
CA GLY A 50 3.24 -4.02 -4.17
C GLY A 50 2.88 -5.12 -3.16
N PHE A 51 2.04 -6.06 -3.59
CA PHE A 51 1.66 -7.22 -2.79
C PHE A 51 1.40 -8.45 -3.66
N VAL A 52 1.45 -9.63 -3.04
CA VAL A 52 1.04 -10.90 -3.65
C VAL A 52 -0.31 -11.35 -3.10
N THR A 53 -1.09 -12.01 -3.95
CA THR A 53 -2.46 -12.51 -3.67
C THR A 53 -2.73 -13.75 -4.54
N ALA A 54 -3.92 -14.35 -4.43
CA ALA A 54 -4.29 -15.51 -5.23
C ALA A 54 -4.50 -15.16 -6.71
N GLY A 55 -4.05 -16.01 -7.63
CA GLY A 55 -4.15 -15.76 -9.08
C GLY A 55 -5.59 -15.62 -9.59
N HIS A 56 -6.56 -16.31 -8.99
CA HIS A 56 -7.96 -16.22 -9.40
C HIS A 56 -8.63 -14.87 -9.10
N CYS A 57 -8.00 -14.00 -8.31
CA CYS A 57 -8.55 -12.69 -7.99
C CYS A 57 -8.52 -11.72 -9.18
N GLY A 58 -7.60 -11.90 -10.12
CA GLY A 58 -7.45 -10.99 -11.25
C GLY A 58 -6.47 -11.48 -12.32
N LYS A 59 -6.66 -10.99 -13.55
CA LYS A 59 -5.71 -11.18 -14.66
C LYS A 59 -4.68 -10.05 -14.66
N GLN A 60 -3.54 -10.28 -15.32
CA GLN A 60 -2.55 -9.23 -15.57
C GLN A 60 -3.22 -7.99 -16.19
N GLY A 61 -2.86 -6.80 -15.69
CA GLY A 61 -3.42 -5.51 -16.13
C GLY A 61 -4.70 -5.08 -15.41
N ALA A 62 -5.38 -5.97 -14.66
CA ALA A 62 -6.57 -5.58 -13.91
C ALA A 62 -6.25 -4.51 -12.86
N SER A 63 -7.01 -3.42 -12.83
CA SER A 63 -6.85 -2.32 -11.87
C SER A 63 -7.23 -2.75 -10.47
N VAL A 64 -6.48 -2.27 -9.49
CA VAL A 64 -6.63 -2.58 -8.07
C VAL A 64 -6.93 -1.29 -7.31
N SER A 65 -8.00 -1.32 -6.53
CA SER A 65 -8.33 -0.27 -5.57
C SER A 65 -8.30 -0.82 -4.15
N GLY A 66 -7.76 -0.06 -3.21
CA GLY A 66 -7.69 -0.46 -1.81
C GLY A 66 -9.02 -0.39 -1.08
N TRP A 67 -8.99 -0.65 0.23
CA TRP A 67 -10.18 -0.67 1.08
C TRP A 67 -10.94 0.67 1.11
N ASP A 68 -10.22 1.77 0.89
CA ASP A 68 -10.70 3.15 0.82
C ASP A 68 -11.11 3.58 -0.61
N ARG A 69 -11.09 2.66 -1.59
CA ARG A 69 -11.30 2.89 -3.03
C ARG A 69 -10.22 3.69 -3.74
N SER A 70 -9.14 4.07 -3.07
CA SER A 70 -7.97 4.67 -3.74
C SER A 70 -7.37 3.69 -4.75
N TYR A 71 -6.90 4.19 -5.88
CA TYR A 71 -6.19 3.38 -6.85
C TYR A 71 -4.78 3.05 -6.34
N ILE A 72 -4.46 1.76 -6.25
CA ILE A 72 -3.18 1.28 -5.69
C ILE A 72 -2.35 0.46 -6.67
N GLY A 73 -2.73 0.43 -7.96
CA GLY A 73 -1.96 -0.16 -9.06
C GLY A 73 -2.73 -1.16 -9.91
N ASN A 74 -2.01 -2.04 -10.61
CA ASN A 74 -2.57 -3.12 -11.41
C ASN A 74 -1.88 -4.45 -11.11
N PHE A 75 -2.58 -5.55 -11.37
CA PHE A 75 -1.97 -6.89 -11.37
C PHE A 75 -0.81 -6.97 -12.37
N GLN A 76 0.40 -7.26 -11.89
CA GLN A 76 1.59 -7.39 -12.73
C GLN A 76 1.71 -8.79 -13.38
N GLY A 77 1.02 -9.79 -12.83
CA GLY A 77 0.98 -11.15 -13.33
C GLY A 77 -0.07 -11.98 -12.60
N SER A 78 -0.47 -13.10 -13.18
CA SER A 78 -1.40 -14.06 -12.55
C SER A 78 -1.18 -15.44 -13.14
N SER A 79 -1.27 -16.47 -12.29
CA SER A 79 -1.28 -17.89 -12.69
C SER A 79 -2.44 -18.55 -11.96
N PHE A 80 -3.41 -19.07 -12.72
CA PHE A 80 -4.57 -19.79 -12.21
C PHE A 80 -5.23 -20.62 -13.34
N PRO A 81 -5.64 -21.88 -13.10
CA PRO A 81 -5.36 -22.63 -11.88
C PRO A 81 -3.85 -22.77 -11.65
#